data_AF-A0A7S1SM88-F1
#
_entry.id   AF-A0A7S1SM88-F1
#
_cell.length_a   1.000
_cell.length_b   1.000
_cell.length_c   1.000
_cell.angle_alpha   90.00
_cell.angle_beta   90.00
_cell.angle_gamma   90.00
#
_symmetry.space_group_name_H-M   'P 1'
#
loop_
_entity.id
_entity.type
_entity.pdbx_description
1 polymer ?
#
loop_
_entity_poly.entity_id
_entity_poly.type
_entity_poly.pdbx_seq_one_letter_code
_entity_poly.pdbx_strand_id
1 'polypeptide(L)'
;IYLAITDWWFRRSRAADDVRMKGNALVKATIQIYNTIREQLLPTPAKSHYTYNMRDISKVFQGIQMLGVPLSDPKQLVRLWAHETLRVFHDRLINDDDRLWFCDYLKQMVDTTMGLKFDKVFEDYGDGSGT
;
A
#
# COMPACT_ATOMS: atom_id res chain seq x y z
N ILE A 1 10.21 -5.05 -13.40
CA ILE A 1 9.24 -6.16 -13.24
C ILE A 1 7.90 -5.64 -12.71
N TYR A 2 7.82 -5.08 -11.49
CA TYR A 2 6.54 -4.61 -10.92
C TYR A 2 5.82 -3.53 -11.74
N LEU A 3 6.53 -2.56 -12.34
CA LEU A 3 5.93 -1.57 -13.25
C LEU A 3 5.18 -2.23 -14.43
N ALA A 4 5.78 -3.24 -15.07
CA ALA A 4 5.18 -3.94 -16.20
C ALA A 4 3.93 -4.74 -15.78
N ILE A 5 3.99 -5.37 -14.60
CA ILE A 5 2.87 -6.10 -14.01
C ILE A 5 1.71 -5.15 -13.69
N THR A 6 2.00 -3.98 -13.12
CA THR A 6 1.01 -2.95 -12.79
C THR A 6 0.38 -2.35 -14.04
N ASP A 7 1.18 -2.00 -15.08
CA ASP A 7 0.64 -1.48 -16.34
C ASP A 7 -0.23 -2.51 -17.06
N TRP A 8 0.20 -3.78 -17.12
CA TRP A 8 -0.59 -4.86 -17.69
C TRP A 8 -1.94 -5.01 -16.99
N TRP A 9 -1.92 -4.99 -15.65
CA TRP A 9 -3.15 -5.11 -14.87
C TRP A 9 -4.10 -3.94 -15.12
N PHE A 10 -3.60 -2.71 -15.13
CA PHE A 10 -4.46 -1.54 -15.41
C PHE A 10 -5.12 -1.61 -16.78
N ARG A 11 -4.41 -2.08 -17.81
CA ARG A 11 -4.98 -2.30 -19.14
C ARG A 11 -6.06 -3.36 -19.10
N ARG A 12 -5.83 -4.46 -18.37
CA ARG A 12 -6.80 -5.56 -18.21
C ARG A 12 -8.05 -5.13 -17.44
N SER A 13 -7.89 -4.36 -16.36
CA SER A 13 -8.99 -3.89 -15.52
C SER A 13 -9.73 -2.68 -16.10
N ARG A 14 -9.25 -2.13 -17.23
CA ARG A 14 -9.78 -0.92 -17.86
C ARG A 14 -9.79 0.27 -16.89
N ALA A 15 -8.74 0.39 -16.08
CA ALA A 15 -8.58 1.49 -15.14
C ALA A 15 -8.53 2.83 -15.90
N ALA A 16 -9.12 3.87 -15.30
CA ALA A 16 -9.12 5.21 -15.87
C ALA A 16 -7.68 5.77 -15.99
N ASP A 17 -7.47 6.70 -16.91
CA ASP A 17 -6.12 7.18 -17.25
C ASP A 17 -5.45 7.92 -16.08
N ASP A 18 -6.21 8.65 -15.29
CA ASP A 18 -5.75 9.31 -14.06
C ASP A 18 -5.27 8.29 -13.00
N VAL A 19 -5.92 7.13 -12.91
CA VAL A 19 -5.49 6.00 -12.06
C VAL A 19 -4.18 5.42 -12.59
N ARG A 20 -4.07 5.22 -13.91
CA ARG A 20 -2.85 4.69 -14.56
C ARG A 20 -1.64 5.58 -14.33
N MET A 21 -1.83 6.91 -14.32
CA MET A 21 -0.77 7.87 -14.02
C MET A 21 -0.15 7.69 -12.63
N LYS A 22 -0.87 7.10 -11.66
CA LYS A 22 -0.35 6.80 -10.32
C LYS A 22 0.46 5.50 -10.25
N GLY A 23 0.48 4.68 -11.30
CA GLY A 23 1.15 3.38 -11.29
C GLY A 23 2.63 3.42 -10.92
N ASN A 24 3.39 4.38 -11.47
CA ASN A 24 4.81 4.51 -11.18
C ASN A 24 5.05 4.93 -9.73
N ALA A 25 4.30 5.93 -9.26
CA ALA A 25 4.30 6.39 -7.88
C ALA A 25 4.00 5.24 -6.91
N LEU A 26 2.98 4.42 -7.21
CA LEU A 26 2.59 3.26 -6.40
C LEU A 26 3.71 2.21 -6.30
N VAL A 27 4.34 1.88 -7.42
CA VAL A 27 5.46 0.92 -7.41
C VAL A 27 6.65 1.46 -6.63
N LYS A 28 7.00 2.73 -6.82
CA LYS A 28 8.08 3.38 -6.08
C LYS A 28 7.80 3.39 -4.57
N ALA A 29 6.57 3.73 -4.17
CA ALA A 29 6.17 3.75 -2.78
C ALA A 29 6.29 2.38 -2.11
N THR A 30 5.78 1.30 -2.75
CA THR A 30 5.87 -0.06 -2.20
C THR A 30 7.33 -0.51 -2.01
N ILE A 31 8.20 -0.20 -2.98
CA ILE A 31 9.64 -0.55 -2.88
C ILE A 31 10.30 0.23 -1.75
N GLN A 32 9.99 1.52 -1.63
CA GLN A 32 10.52 2.36 -0.56
C GLN A 32 10.08 1.85 0.82
N ILE A 33 8.79 1.51 0.98
CA ILE A 33 8.27 0.90 2.20
C ILE A 33 9.02 -0.38 2.55
N TYR A 34 9.18 -1.29 1.59
CA TYR A 34 9.91 -2.53 1.80
C TYR A 34 11.36 -2.31 2.25
N ASN A 35 12.08 -1.38 1.61
CA ASN A 35 13.45 -1.07 1.99
C ASN A 35 13.53 -0.50 3.41
N THR A 36 12.66 0.46 3.74
CA THR A 36 12.63 1.07 5.08
C THR A 36 12.29 0.07 6.18
N ILE A 37 11.29 -0.80 5.96
CA ILE A 37 10.96 -1.88 6.91
C ILE A 37 12.18 -2.77 7.13
N ARG A 38 12.90 -3.16 6.06
CA ARG A 38 14.07 -4.03 6.20
C ARG A 38 15.21 -3.40 6.98
N GLU A 39 15.33 -2.08 6.97
CA GLU A 39 16.35 -1.35 7.70
C GLU A 39 15.94 -1.09 9.16
N GLN A 40 14.68 -0.74 9.41
CA GLN A 40 14.21 -0.30 10.74
C GLN A 40 13.61 -1.43 11.59
N LEU A 41 12.99 -2.44 10.96
CA LEU A 41 12.31 -3.54 11.64
C LEU A 41 13.13 -4.82 11.54
N LEU A 42 14.32 -4.79 12.13
CA LEU A 42 15.25 -5.90 12.10
C LEU A 42 14.73 -7.09 12.91
N PRO A 43 14.87 -8.33 12.40
CA PRO A 43 14.49 -9.51 13.14
C PRO A 43 15.41 -9.69 14.35
N THR A 44 14.80 -9.86 15.52
CA THR A 44 15.49 -10.28 16.75
C THR A 44 14.93 -11.62 17.21
N PRO A 45 15.55 -12.35 18.15
CA PRO A 45 14.96 -13.58 18.68
C PRO A 45 13.51 -13.41 19.19
N ALA A 46 13.18 -12.24 19.73
CA ALA A 46 11.82 -11.91 20.17
C ALA A 46 10.88 -11.47 19.02
N LYS A 47 11.43 -11.06 17.87
CA LYS A 47 10.71 -10.55 16.68
C LYS A 47 11.07 -11.34 15.41
N SER A 48 11.22 -12.66 15.52
CA SER A 48 11.72 -13.51 14.42
C SER A 48 10.82 -13.51 13.18
N HIS A 49 9.54 -13.20 13.34
CA HIS A 49 8.55 -13.08 12.28
C HIS A 49 8.62 -11.75 11.51
N TYR A 50 9.51 -10.83 11.87
CA TYR A 50 9.78 -9.58 11.15
C TYR A 50 10.71 -9.82 9.92
N THR A 51 10.59 -11.00 9.31
CA THR A 51 11.37 -11.37 8.13
C THR A 51 10.60 -11.00 6.87
N TYR A 52 11.11 -10.00 6.16
CA TYR A 52 10.53 -9.50 4.91
C TYR A 52 11.43 -9.81 3.73
N ASN A 53 10.84 -10.25 2.61
CA ASN A 53 11.54 -10.54 1.37
C ASN A 53 10.75 -10.04 0.15
N MET A 54 11.34 -10.16 -1.05
CA MET A 54 10.71 -9.65 -2.27
C MET A 54 9.35 -10.27 -2.60
N ARG A 55 8.98 -11.44 -2.06
CA ARG A 55 7.64 -12.01 -2.24
C ARG A 55 6.57 -11.21 -1.54
N ASP A 56 6.91 -10.44 -0.51
CA ASP A 56 5.96 -9.60 0.20
C ASP A 56 5.51 -8.43 -0.69
N ILE A 57 6.42 -7.86 -1.48
CA ILE A 57 6.06 -6.90 -2.53
C ILE A 57 5.08 -7.54 -3.52
N SER A 58 5.33 -8.77 -3.97
CA SER A 58 4.42 -9.48 -4.86
C SER A 58 3.02 -9.67 -4.24
N LYS A 59 2.93 -9.97 -2.94
CA LYS A 59 1.63 -10.12 -2.24
C LYS A 59 0.80 -8.83 -2.27
N VAL A 60 1.43 -7.67 -2.06
CA VAL A 60 0.74 -6.36 -2.13
C VAL A 60 0.12 -6.17 -3.51
N PHE A 61 0.88 -6.39 -4.58
CA PHE A 61 0.36 -6.24 -5.94
C PHE A 61 -0.70 -7.29 -6.27
N GLN A 62 -0.52 -8.53 -5.84
CA GLN A 62 -1.53 -9.58 -6.04
C GLN A 62 -2.85 -9.21 -5.36
N GLY A 63 -2.82 -8.70 -4.12
CA GLY A 63 -4.01 -8.22 -3.42
C GLY A 63 -4.74 -7.11 -4.18
N ILE A 64 -4.01 -6.11 -4.66
CA ILE A 64 -4.58 -5.03 -5.51
C ILE A 64 -5.22 -5.62 -6.77
N GLN A 65 -4.59 -6.63 -7.37
CA GLN A 65 -5.04 -7.24 -8.61
C GLN A 65 -6.27 -8.13 -8.49
N MET A 66 -6.61 -8.56 -7.28
CA MET A 66 -7.82 -9.34 -7.00
C MET A 66 -9.10 -8.53 -7.12
N LEU A 67 -9.02 -7.20 -7.24
CA LEU A 67 -10.17 -6.37 -7.49
C LEU A 67 -10.80 -6.72 -8.85
N GLY A 68 -12.06 -7.16 -8.82
CA GLY A 68 -12.83 -7.55 -10.01
C GLY A 68 -13.54 -6.40 -10.73
N VAL A 69 -13.45 -5.18 -10.19
CA VAL A 69 -14.11 -3.98 -10.74
C VAL A 69 -13.08 -2.99 -11.29
N PRO A 70 -13.41 -2.24 -12.36
CA PRO A 70 -12.55 -1.17 -12.86
C PRO A 70 -12.34 -0.09 -11.79
N LEU A 71 -11.11 0.40 -11.69
CA LEU A 71 -10.80 1.57 -10.87
C LEU A 71 -11.06 2.84 -11.66
N SER A 72 -11.98 3.66 -11.16
CA SER A 72 -12.39 4.92 -11.78
C SER A 72 -11.82 6.16 -11.09
N ASP A 73 -11.31 6.01 -9.86
CA ASP A 73 -10.80 7.12 -9.05
C ASP A 73 -9.42 6.77 -8.45
N PRO A 74 -8.40 7.63 -8.63
CA PRO A 74 -7.09 7.49 -7.99
C PRO A 74 -7.16 7.29 -6.47
N LYS A 75 -8.14 7.87 -5.77
CA LYS A 75 -8.32 7.64 -4.33
C LYS A 75 -8.64 6.19 -4.02
N GLN A 76 -9.47 5.52 -4.84
CA GLN A 76 -9.80 4.10 -4.67
C GLN A 76 -8.55 3.22 -4.80
N LEU A 77 -7.67 3.52 -5.78
CA LEU A 77 -6.40 2.83 -5.94
C LEU A 77 -5.52 2.99 -4.69
N VAL A 78 -5.39 4.22 -4.17
CA VAL A 78 -4.56 4.50 -2.99
C VAL A 78 -5.12 3.83 -1.74
N ARG A 79 -6.43 3.84 -1.54
CA ARG A 79 -7.10 3.12 -0.43
C ARG A 79 -6.81 1.62 -0.50
N LEU A 80 -7.00 1.01 -1.67
CA LEU A 80 -6.74 -0.42 -1.88
C LEU A 80 -5.27 -0.76 -1.63
N TRP A 81 -4.36 0.05 -2.17
CA TRP A 81 -2.92 -0.13 -1.94
C TRP A 81 -2.53 0.00 -0.47
N ALA A 82 -3.07 1.00 0.24
CA ALA A 82 -2.81 1.20 1.67
C ALA A 82 -3.31 -0.01 2.47
N HIS A 83 -4.51 -0.51 2.17
CA HIS A 83 -5.08 -1.69 2.81
C HIS A 83 -4.21 -2.94 2.60
N GLU A 84 -3.81 -3.23 1.36
CA GLU A 84 -2.96 -4.39 1.07
C GLU A 84 -1.55 -4.24 1.66
N THR A 85 -1.03 -3.01 1.74
CA THR A 85 0.25 -2.71 2.40
C THR A 85 0.18 -2.99 3.91
N LEU A 86 -0.89 -2.56 4.58
CA LEU A 86 -1.13 -2.90 5.98
C LEU A 86 -1.24 -4.42 6.15
N ARG A 87 -2.09 -5.09 5.36
CA ARG A 87 -2.28 -6.54 5.45
C ARG A 87 -0.98 -7.34 5.29
N VAL A 88 -0.09 -6.92 4.39
CA VAL A 88 1.16 -7.66 4.13
C VAL A 88 2.24 -7.39 5.17
N PHE A 89 2.38 -6.13 5.59
CA PHE A 89 3.49 -5.69 6.43
C PHE A 89 3.10 -5.47 7.89
N HIS A 90 2.01 -4.73 8.14
CA HIS A 90 1.54 -4.34 9.46
C HIS A 90 0.99 -5.52 10.27
N ASP A 91 0.29 -6.47 9.64
CA ASP A 91 -0.29 -7.63 10.34
C ASP A 91 0.77 -8.52 11.03
N ARG A 92 2.05 -8.39 10.66
CA ARG A 92 3.16 -9.08 11.31
C ARG A 92 3.70 -8.35 12.54
N LEU A 93 3.36 -7.08 12.72
CA LEU A 93 3.89 -6.28 13.82
C LEU A 93 3.13 -6.63 15.11
N ILE A 94 3.89 -6.85 16.19
CA ILE A 94 3.35 -7.22 17.51
C ILE A 94 3.39 -6.07 18.50
N ASN A 95 4.38 -5.17 18.37
CA ASN A 95 4.53 -4.03 19.26
C ASN A 95 3.65 -2.87 18.75
N ASP A 96 2.93 -2.23 19.66
CA ASP A 96 2.09 -1.09 19.32
C ASP A 96 2.92 0.10 18.82
N ASP A 97 4.14 0.29 19.33
CA ASP A 97 5.07 1.32 18.83
C ASP A 97 5.44 1.10 17.35
N ASP A 98 5.76 -0.15 16.96
CA ASP A 98 6.09 -0.48 15.57
C ASP A 98 4.86 -0.30 14.67
N ARG A 99 3.67 -0.64 15.16
CA ARG A 99 2.39 -0.48 14.45
C ARG A 99 2.06 0.99 14.22
N LEU A 100 2.20 1.82 15.25
CA LEU A 100 1.98 3.27 15.17
C LEU A 100 2.98 3.90 14.21
N TRP A 101 4.26 3.58 14.35
CA TRP A 101 5.31 4.04 13.44
C TRP A 101 4.98 3.67 11.99
N PHE A 102 4.57 2.42 11.73
CA PHE A 102 4.24 1.97 10.38
C PHE A 102 3.03 2.71 9.80
N CYS A 103 1.99 2.93 10.61
CA CYS A 103 0.81 3.68 10.20
C CYS A 103 1.17 5.12 9.81
N ASP A 104 1.99 5.80 10.62
CA ASP A 104 2.40 7.18 10.34
C ASP A 104 3.33 7.26 9.13
N TYR A 105 4.22 6.28 8.97
CA TYR A 105 5.05 6.19 7.78
C TYR A 105 4.22 5.93 6.51
N LEU A 106 3.19 5.08 6.58
CA LEU A 106 2.29 4.85 5.46
C LEU A 106 1.54 6.13 5.06
N LYS A 107 1.05 6.92 6.02
CA LYS A 107 0.42 8.22 5.76
C LYS A 107 1.37 9.16 5.04
N GLN A 108 2.62 9.27 5.52
CA GLN A 108 3.65 10.09 4.87
C GLN A 108 3.95 9.63 3.43
N MET A 109 3.97 8.32 3.18
CA MET A 109 4.19 7.77 1.85
C MET A 109 3.06 8.11 0.87
N VAL A 110 1.81 8.13 1.34
CA VAL A 110 0.66 8.61 0.55
C VAL A 110 0.85 10.08 0.17
N ASP A 111 1.13 10.94 1.15
CA ASP A 111 1.26 12.38 0.94
C ASP A 111 2.39 12.73 -0.04
N THR A 112 3.56 12.09 0.13
CA THR A 112 4.77 12.41 -0.63
C THR A 112 4.78 11.82 -2.03
N THR A 113 4.27 10.60 -2.20
CA THR A 113 4.45 9.86 -3.45
C THR A 113 3.23 9.97 -4.37
N MET A 114 2.02 10.04 -3.79
CA MET A 114 0.78 10.08 -4.58
C MET A 114 0.32 11.50 -4.88
N GLY A 115 0.88 12.51 -4.20
CA GLY A 115 0.42 13.91 -4.31
C GLY A 115 -1.04 14.09 -3.88
N LEU A 116 -1.53 13.18 -3.04
CA LEU A 116 -2.86 13.19 -2.45
C LEU A 116 -2.67 13.28 -0.95
N LYS A 117 -3.42 14.15 -0.28
CA LYS A 117 -3.41 14.19 1.19
C LYS A 117 -4.13 12.97 1.74
N PHE A 118 -3.50 12.24 2.64
CA PHE A 118 -4.08 11.07 3.31
C PHE A 118 -5.47 11.38 3.85
N ASP A 119 -5.62 12.50 4.58
CA ASP A 119 -6.92 12.91 5.14
C ASP A 119 -8.00 13.02 4.06
N LYS A 120 -7.69 13.61 2.90
CA LYS A 120 -8.63 13.75 1.77
C LYS A 120 -8.90 12.46 1.02
N VAL A 121 -7.98 11.49 1.11
CA VAL A 121 -8.20 10.15 0.59
C VAL A 121 -9.12 9.37 1.51
N PHE A 122 -9.13 9.59 2.82
CA PHE A 122 -9.95 8.80 3.75
C PHE A 122 -11.17 9.56 4.32
N GLU A 123 -11.35 10.84 3.99
CA GLU A 123 -12.49 11.70 4.40
C GLU A 123 -13.86 11.09 4.04
N ASP A 124 -14.01 10.55 2.82
CA ASP A 124 -15.29 9.98 2.34
C ASP A 124 -15.72 8.69 3.07
N TYR A 125 -14.91 8.18 4.01
CA TYR A 125 -15.22 7.00 4.84
C TYR A 125 -15.68 7.39 6.27
N GLY A 126 -15.55 8.67 6.64
CA GLY A 126 -15.84 9.19 7.98
C GLY A 126 -17.33 9.32 8.34
N ASP A 127 -18.24 9.18 7.39
CA ASP A 127 -19.70 9.29 7.62
C ASP A 127 -20.40 7.92 7.70
N GLY A 128 -19.66 6.86 8.08
CA GLY A 128 -20.13 5.47 8.00
C GLY A 128 -20.27 4.68 9.30
N SER A 129 -20.19 5.29 10.49
CA SER A 129 -20.53 4.60 11.75
C SER A 129 -21.76 5.26 12.39
N GLY A 130 -22.94 4.71 12.07
CA GLY A 130 -24.22 5.20 12.57
C GLY A 130 -25.43 4.30 12.33
N THR A 131 -25.26 2.98 12.23
CA THR A 131 -26.27 1.96 12.57
C THR A 131 -25.59 0.64 12.93
#